data_AF-A0A7V2T7K2-F1
#
_entry.id   AF-A0A7V2T7K2-F1
#
_cell.length_a   1.000
_cell.length_b   1.000
_cell.length_c   1.000
_cell.angle_alpha   90.00
_cell.angle_beta   90.00
_cell.angle_gamma   90.00
#
_symmetry.space_group_name_H-M   'P 1'
#
loop_
_entity.id
_entity.type
_entity.pdbx_description
1 polymer ?
#
loop_
_entity_poly.entity_id
_entity_poly.type
_entity_poly.pdbx_seq_one_letter_code
_entity_poly.pdbx_strand_id
1 'polypeptide(L)'
;MSLLLPIDDNGHPIPVLGFDYRGTQKILVTSVSTRNPNPIPDDIELVTLIATGPCRFETGDATVTADPQTSPYLHPGLYLDVPLKAGERYVALVAEGADCEAYVIGRI
;
A
#
# COMPACT_ATOMS: atom_id res chain seq x y z
N MET A 1 -22.63 -3.27 -11.14
CA MET A 1 -22.10 -2.81 -9.84
C MET A 1 -21.68 -1.37 -10.01
N SER A 2 -22.29 -0.43 -9.28
CA SER A 2 -21.95 0.99 -9.33
C SER A 2 -20.83 1.29 -8.33
N LEU A 3 -19.73 1.89 -8.78
CA LEU A 3 -18.66 2.39 -7.94
C LEU A 3 -19.17 3.57 -7.09
N LEU A 4 -19.06 3.46 -5.76
CA LEU A 4 -19.29 4.58 -4.83
C LEU A 4 -17.97 5.32 -4.66
N LEU A 5 -17.67 6.23 -5.58
CA LEU A 5 -16.60 7.20 -5.36
C LEU A 5 -17.07 8.22 -4.31
N PRO A 6 -16.20 8.66 -3.39
CA PRO A 6 -16.47 9.84 -2.58
C PRO A 6 -16.77 11.02 -3.52
N ILE A 7 -17.87 11.69 -3.26
CA ILE A 7 -18.40 12.78 -4.10
C ILE A 7 -18.12 14.09 -3.36
N ASP A 8 -17.75 15.14 -4.09
CA ASP A 8 -17.61 16.48 -3.51
C ASP A 8 -18.99 17.07 -3.19
N ASP A 9 -18.98 18.22 -2.51
CA ASP A 9 -20.21 18.96 -2.18
C ASP A 9 -20.99 19.43 -3.42
N ASN A 10 -20.41 19.37 -4.62
CA ASN A 10 -21.05 19.71 -5.90
C ASN A 10 -21.55 18.49 -6.68
N GLY A 11 -21.48 17.28 -6.10
CA GLY A 11 -21.94 16.07 -6.79
C GLY A 11 -20.95 15.50 -7.81
N HIS A 12 -19.74 16.06 -7.91
CA HIS A 12 -18.69 15.52 -8.75
C HIS A 12 -17.92 14.43 -8.00
N PRO A 13 -17.66 13.27 -8.62
CA PRO A 13 -16.75 12.30 -8.05
C PRO A 13 -15.41 13.01 -7.80
N ILE A 14 -14.92 13.01 -6.55
CA ILE A 14 -13.59 13.54 -6.28
C ILE A 14 -12.62 12.51 -6.87
N PRO A 15 -11.87 12.84 -7.93
CA PRO A 15 -10.78 11.98 -8.36
C PRO A 15 -9.64 12.22 -7.38
N VAL A 16 -9.76 11.69 -6.15
CA VAL A 16 -8.59 11.54 -5.27
C VAL A 16 -7.75 10.43 -5.92
N LEU A 17 -6.97 10.85 -6.92
CA LEU A 17 -5.77 10.22 -7.42
C LEU A 17 -5.93 8.74 -7.78
N GLY A 18 -6.10 8.43 -9.07
CA GLY A 18 -5.79 7.10 -9.64
C GLY A 18 -6.31 5.90 -8.86
N PHE A 19 -7.50 5.99 -8.25
CA PHE A 19 -8.11 4.85 -7.56
C PHE A 19 -8.54 3.83 -8.62
N ASP A 20 -7.60 3.01 -9.07
CA ASP A 20 -7.95 1.79 -9.76
C ASP A 20 -8.49 0.83 -8.70
N TYR A 21 -9.80 0.60 -8.77
CA TYR A 21 -10.53 -0.42 -8.00
C TYR A 21 -9.90 -1.82 -8.16
N ARG A 22 -9.10 -2.06 -9.20
CA ARG A 22 -8.33 -3.29 -9.43
C ARG A 22 -6.83 -3.17 -9.13
N GLY A 23 -6.29 -1.96 -8.96
CA GLY A 23 -4.87 -1.70 -8.71
C GLY A 23 -4.51 -1.53 -7.23
N THR A 24 -5.52 -1.29 -6.37
CA THR A 24 -5.31 -1.19 -4.92
C THR A 24 -5.32 -2.57 -4.27
N GLN A 25 -4.20 -2.96 -3.67
CA GLN A 25 -4.11 -4.20 -2.90
C GLN A 25 -4.28 -3.90 -1.42
N LYS A 26 -5.33 -4.47 -0.81
CA LYS A 26 -5.54 -4.43 0.63
C LYS A 26 -4.85 -5.61 1.29
N ILE A 27 -4.06 -5.34 2.32
CA ILE A 27 -3.25 -6.32 3.05
C ILE A 27 -3.62 -6.25 4.52
N LEU A 28 -3.98 -7.39 5.10
CA LEU A 28 -4.05 -7.52 6.55
C LEU A 28 -2.62 -7.64 7.08
N VAL A 29 -2.21 -6.67 7.88
CA VAL A 29 -0.87 -6.61 8.45
C VAL A 29 -0.95 -7.05 9.91
N THR A 30 -0.14 -8.04 10.27
CA THR A 30 -0.06 -8.59 11.62
C THR A 30 1.36 -8.42 12.16
N SER A 31 1.65 -8.98 13.34
CA SER A 31 3.02 -9.04 13.89
C SER A 31 3.99 -9.89 13.05
N VAL A 32 3.51 -10.58 12.00
CA VAL A 32 4.33 -11.33 11.04
C VAL A 32 4.37 -10.57 9.72
N SER A 33 5.57 -10.41 9.17
CA SER A 33 5.79 -9.79 7.86
C SER A 33 4.91 -10.44 6.79
N THR A 34 4.00 -9.64 6.24
CA THR A 34 3.05 -10.06 5.23
C THR A 34 3.26 -9.23 3.98
N ARG A 35 3.30 -9.90 2.83
CA ARG A 35 3.56 -9.32 1.51
C ARG A 35 2.28 -9.26 0.69
N ASN A 36 2.21 -8.31 -0.25
CA ASN A 36 1.18 -8.31 -1.28
C ASN A 36 1.20 -9.63 -2.08
N PRO A 37 0.05 -10.33 -2.23
CA PRO A 37 0.02 -11.68 -2.81
C PRO A 37 0.36 -11.69 -4.31
N ASN A 38 0.01 -10.63 -5.03
CA ASN A 38 0.26 -10.50 -6.46
C ASN A 38 1.33 -9.43 -6.70
N PRO A 39 2.32 -9.68 -7.57
CA PRO A 39 3.32 -8.68 -7.90
C PRO A 39 2.67 -7.42 -8.46
N ILE A 40 3.24 -6.28 -8.11
CA ILE A 40 2.90 -5.00 -8.73
C ILE A 40 3.25 -5.09 -10.23
N PRO A 41 2.36 -4.64 -11.13
CA PRO A 41 2.63 -4.60 -12.57
C PRO A 41 3.96 -3.90 -12.90
N ASP A 42 4.63 -4.31 -13.98
CA ASP A 42 5.97 -3.84 -14.35
C ASP A 42 5.97 -2.46 -15.02
N ASP A 43 4.80 -1.96 -15.41
CA ASP A 43 4.56 -0.59 -15.87
C ASP A 43 4.40 0.42 -14.71
N ILE A 44 4.35 -0.05 -13.47
CA ILE A 44 4.19 0.80 -12.27
C ILE A 44 5.55 1.03 -11.62
N GLU A 45 6.02 2.28 -11.62
CA GLU A 45 7.30 2.68 -11.00
C GLU A 45 7.13 3.37 -9.64
N LEU A 46 5.89 3.65 -9.22
CA LEU A 46 5.58 4.35 -7.99
C LEU A 46 4.38 3.72 -7.30
N VAL A 47 4.47 3.50 -6.00
CA VAL A 47 3.34 3.06 -5.18
C VAL A 47 3.07 4.03 -4.05
N THR A 48 1.80 4.32 -3.79
CA THR A 48 1.37 4.99 -2.56
C THR A 48 0.99 3.94 -1.52
N LEU A 49 1.55 4.07 -0.32
CA LEU A 49 1.22 3.27 0.84
C LEU A 49 0.39 4.08 1.83
N ILE A 50 -0.63 3.46 2.40
CA ILE A 50 -1.36 4.00 3.56
C ILE A 50 -1.80 2.84 4.45
N ALA A 51 -1.72 3.03 5.77
CA ALA A 51 -2.15 2.04 6.75
C ALA A 51 -3.12 2.65 7.78
N THR A 52 -4.02 1.81 8.30
CA THR A 52 -4.96 2.19 9.37
C THR A 52 -4.32 2.18 10.76
N GLY A 53 -3.16 1.54 10.88
CA GLY A 53 -2.39 1.40 12.12
C GLY A 53 -0.89 1.55 11.87
N PRO A 54 -0.11 1.69 12.94
CA PRO A 54 1.34 1.80 12.86
C PRO A 54 1.95 0.52 12.28
N CYS A 55 2.76 0.65 11.24
CA CYS A 55 3.42 -0.49 10.61
C CYS A 55 4.78 -0.10 10.05
N ARG A 56 5.59 -1.10 9.75
CA ARG A 56 6.84 -0.96 9.02
C ARG A 56 6.74 -1.66 7.69
N PHE A 57 7.50 -1.20 6.70
CA PHE A 57 7.43 -1.73 5.36
C PHE A 57 8.80 -1.85 4.69
N GLU A 58 8.90 -2.73 3.70
CA GLU A 58 10.05 -2.86 2.80
C GLU A 58 9.55 -3.09 1.37
N THR A 59 10.28 -2.57 0.38
CA THR A 59 10.06 -2.86 -1.04
C THR A 59 11.11 -3.83 -1.56
N GLY A 60 10.74 -4.74 -2.45
CA GLY A 60 11.66 -5.75 -2.94
C GLY A 60 11.04 -6.75 -3.91
N ASP A 61 11.71 -7.88 -4.09
CA ASP A 61 11.25 -8.97 -4.94
C ASP A 61 10.30 -9.93 -4.20
N ALA A 62 10.01 -11.09 -4.79
CA ALA A 62 9.09 -12.08 -4.21
C ALA A 62 9.55 -12.66 -2.86
N THR A 63 10.78 -12.37 -2.44
CA THR A 63 11.38 -12.81 -1.17
C THR A 63 11.42 -11.72 -0.10
N VAL A 64 10.98 -10.49 -0.41
CA VAL A 64 11.04 -9.36 0.53
C VAL A 64 10.27 -9.65 1.81
N THR A 65 10.88 -9.23 2.92
CA THR A 65 10.35 -9.33 4.29
C THR A 65 10.60 -8.03 5.02
N ALA A 66 9.60 -7.50 5.73
CA ALA A 66 9.74 -6.33 6.58
C ALA A 66 10.25 -6.74 7.97
N ASP A 67 11.22 -6.00 8.48
CA ASP A 67 11.79 -6.19 9.79
C ASP A 67 11.05 -5.33 10.83
N PRO A 68 10.56 -5.90 11.94
CA PRO A 68 9.74 -5.18 12.91
C PRO A 68 10.50 -4.11 13.72
N GLN A 69 11.82 -4.00 13.57
CA GLN A 69 12.65 -3.07 14.35
C GLN A 69 13.41 -2.07 13.48
N THR A 70 13.87 -2.51 12.31
CA THR A 70 14.81 -1.75 11.46
C THR A 70 14.17 -1.16 10.21
N SER A 71 13.09 -1.77 9.71
CA SER A 71 12.43 -1.27 8.50
C SER A 71 11.80 0.10 8.69
N PRO A 72 11.69 0.92 7.63
CA PRO A 72 11.03 2.22 7.68
C PRO A 72 9.65 2.18 8.31
N TYR A 73 9.35 3.19 9.12
CA TYR A 73 8.07 3.31 9.82
C TYR A 73 7.06 4.08 8.99
N LEU A 74 5.86 3.52 8.84
CA LEU A 74 4.69 4.14 8.22
C LEU A 74 3.69 4.55 9.31
N HIS A 75 3.50 5.87 9.43
CA HIS A 75 2.51 6.43 10.33
C HIS A 75 1.09 6.13 9.84
N PRO A 76 0.15 5.82 10.75
CA PRO A 76 -1.24 5.58 10.39
C PRO A 76 -1.88 6.80 9.75
N GLY A 77 -2.67 6.59 8.69
CA GLY A 77 -3.42 7.62 7.98
C GLY A 77 -2.58 8.55 7.08
N LEU A 78 -1.27 8.32 6.99
CA LEU A 78 -0.39 9.10 6.11
C LEU A 78 -0.22 8.39 4.77
N TYR A 79 -0.33 9.15 3.68
CA TYR A 79 0.00 8.69 2.34
C TYR A 79 1.50 8.83 2.12
N LEU A 80 2.18 7.73 1.86
CA LEU A 80 3.61 7.69 1.57
C LEU A 80 3.83 7.17 0.16
N ASP A 81 4.41 8.01 -0.70
CA ASP A 81 4.80 7.62 -2.05
C ASP A 81 6.21 7.01 -2.02
N VAL A 82 6.32 5.78 -2.53
CA VAL A 82 7.56 5.00 -2.57
C VAL A 82 7.88 4.64 -4.01
N PRO A 83 9.00 5.12 -4.57
CA PRO A 83 9.44 4.71 -5.89
C PRO A 83 9.93 3.27 -5.85
N LEU A 84 9.53 2.48 -6.85
CA LEU A 84 9.98 1.11 -7.03
C LEU A 84 11.21 1.10 -7.94
N LYS A 85 12.23 0.35 -7.54
CA LYS A 85 13.39 0.10 -8.43
C LYS A 85 13.11 -1.09 -9.35
N ALA A 86 13.90 -1.22 -10.41
CA ALA A 86 13.82 -2.36 -11.31
C ALA A 86 13.95 -3.69 -10.55
N GLY A 87 12.92 -4.53 -10.63
CA GLY A 87 12.83 -5.81 -9.92
C GLY A 87 12.09 -5.76 -8.57
N GLU A 88 11.87 -4.57 -8.01
CA GLU A 88 11.05 -4.39 -6.82
C GLU A 88 9.56 -4.39 -7.22
N ARG A 89 8.89 -5.51 -6.97
CA ARG A 89 7.48 -5.72 -7.35
C ARG A 89 6.59 -6.10 -6.17
N TYR A 90 7.16 -6.09 -4.98
CA TYR A 90 6.48 -6.48 -3.77
C TYR A 90 6.77 -5.49 -2.65
N VAL A 91 5.78 -5.33 -1.79
CA VAL A 91 5.83 -4.56 -0.55
C VAL A 91 5.50 -5.53 0.57
N ALA A 92 6.44 -5.71 1.49
CA ALA A 92 6.20 -6.42 2.74
C ALA A 92 5.87 -5.40 3.83
N LEU A 93 4.92 -5.74 4.71
CA LEU A 93 4.55 -4.94 5.87
C LEU A 93 4.47 -5.78 7.13
N VAL A 94 4.79 -5.17 8.27
CA VAL A 94 4.65 -5.75 9.61
C VAL A 94 4.06 -4.72 10.56
N ALA A 95 3.10 -5.13 11.40
CA ALA A 95 2.41 -4.24 12.31
C ALA A 95 3.30 -3.93 13.52
N GLU A 96 3.37 -2.66 13.91
CA GLU A 96 4.03 -2.24 15.15
C GLU A 96 2.96 -2.10 16.25
N GLY A 97 2.44 -3.26 16.68
CA GLY A 97 1.40 -3.34 17.72
C GLY A 97 0.21 -4.18 17.29
N ALA A 98 -1.00 -3.60 17.31
CA ALA A 98 -2.22 -4.27 16.91
C ALA A 98 -2.29 -4.47 15.40
N ASP A 99 -2.97 -5.54 14.98
CA ASP A 99 -3.24 -5.82 13.58
C ASP A 99 -3.93 -4.63 12.90
N CYS A 100 -3.52 -4.34 11.67
CA CYS A 100 -4.02 -3.21 10.90
C CYS A 100 -4.20 -3.56 9.43
N GLU A 101 -4.78 -2.63 8.69
CA GLU A 101 -4.98 -2.77 7.25
C GLU A 101 -4.05 -1.80 6.54
N ALA A 102 -3.28 -2.31 5.58
CA ALA A 102 -2.49 -1.50 4.68
C ALA A 102 -3.03 -1.59 3.26
N TYR A 103 -2.89 -0.49 2.53
CA TYR A 103 -3.33 -0.35 1.16
C TYR A 103 -2.11 0.03 0.32
N VAL A 104 -1.83 -0.77 -0.69
CA VAL A 104 -0.78 -0.55 -1.69
C VAL A 104 -1.45 -0.12 -2.98
N ILE A 105 -1.17 1.09 -3.44
CA ILE A 105 -1.84 1.72 -4.59
C ILE A 105 -0.80 1.99 -5.67
N GLY A 106 -0.89 1.32 -6.82
CA GLY A 106 -0.04 1.62 -7.97
C GLY A 106 -0.35 2.99 -8.57
N ARG A 107 0.70 3.72 -8.98
CA ARG A 107 0.63 4.99 -9.70
C ARG A 107 1.22 4.83 -11.10
N ILE A 108 0.52 5.37 -12.10
CA ILE A 108 0.94 5.44 -13.51
C ILE A 108 1.37 6.87 -13.81
#